data_AF-A0A5H2YG85-F1
#
_entry.id   AF-A0A5H2YG85-F1
#
_cell.length_a   1.000
_cell.length_b   1.000
_cell.length_c   1.000
_cell.angle_alpha   90.00
_cell.angle_beta   90.00
_cell.angle_gamma   90.00
#
_symmetry.space_group_name_H-M   'P 1'
#
loop_
_entity.id
_entity.type
_entity.pdbx_description
1 polymer ?
#
loop_
_entity_poly.entity_id
_entity_poly.type
_entity_poly.pdbx_seq_one_letter_code
_entity_poly.pdbx_strand_id
1 'polypeptide(L)'
;MTTTNLATAKEVATAVASLGFQASSETLGAISRNCREDFLEHLSRCITDQDQDGRSKKFIGNLLRCLAPNTINRIKPIFPDATIDMIVPVAKAVPTRFLSAIDAAHDPKHARHEDAKAYLASIFAPPDTHSEEEPPQSSLQQQHDQQEERPVDQAALSRRLAPSGSKKYHSVHVYGSNAALCFNATDWNGAPGVMVDAAMQTGPKTYDWKNAVHVWLDINEVGAVLAVFRRWRKGVEFSAHGAQNDKGFAIEFQGQHFFAKVTAKKAAAGAVRAVKILPSDAMSVSILFLTQLAESYPMIPLNELLATVRATHQIEDAAAA
;
A
#
# COMPACT_ATOMS: atom_id res chain seq x y z
N MET A 1 -9.35 -21.38 -28.05
CA MET A 1 -9.69 -20.88 -26.70
C MET A 1 -10.68 -21.86 -26.10
N THR A 2 -10.26 -22.63 -25.10
CA THR A 2 -11.11 -23.62 -24.42
C THR A 2 -11.73 -22.94 -23.22
N THR A 3 -12.98 -22.50 -23.33
CA THR A 3 -13.75 -21.98 -22.20
C THR A 3 -14.24 -23.16 -21.38
N THR A 4 -13.67 -23.36 -20.19
CA THR A 4 -14.21 -24.30 -19.20
C THR A 4 -15.58 -23.80 -18.76
N ASN A 5 -16.65 -24.45 -19.22
CA ASN A 5 -18.02 -24.10 -18.84
C ASN A 5 -18.30 -24.56 -17.40
N LEU A 6 -18.23 -23.63 -16.45
CA LEU A 6 -18.69 -23.82 -15.07
C LEU A 6 -20.19 -23.47 -15.01
N ALA A 7 -21.05 -24.45 -15.33
CA ALA A 7 -22.48 -24.22 -15.50
C ALA A 7 -23.25 -24.28 -14.17
N THR A 8 -22.77 -25.08 -13.20
CA THR A 8 -23.51 -25.37 -11.96
C THR A 8 -22.79 -24.88 -10.70
N ALA A 9 -23.56 -24.58 -9.64
CA ALA A 9 -23.00 -24.19 -8.35
C ALA A 9 -22.09 -25.28 -7.74
N LYS A 10 -22.37 -26.56 -8.04
CA LYS A 10 -21.57 -27.70 -7.60
C LYS A 10 -20.20 -27.73 -8.29
N GLU A 11 -20.14 -27.45 -9.58
CA GLU A 11 -18.88 -27.34 -10.33
C GLU A 11 -18.05 -26.16 -9.84
N VAL A 12 -18.68 -25.01 -9.60
CA VAL A 12 -18.01 -23.84 -9.01
C VAL A 12 -17.43 -24.17 -7.63
N ALA A 13 -18.20 -24.80 -6.75
CA ALA A 13 -17.71 -25.22 -5.43
C ALA A 13 -16.53 -26.20 -5.53
N THR A 14 -16.58 -27.14 -6.47
CA THR A 14 -15.51 -28.12 -6.70
C THR A 14 -14.24 -27.45 -7.23
N ALA A 15 -14.38 -26.51 -8.17
CA ALA A 15 -13.26 -25.74 -8.71
C ALA A 15 -12.64 -24.81 -7.65
N VAL A 16 -13.44 -24.21 -6.78
CA VAL A 16 -12.93 -23.42 -5.65
C VAL A 16 -12.16 -24.31 -4.66
N ALA A 17 -12.66 -25.53 -4.39
CA ALA A 17 -12.00 -26.50 -3.54
C ALA A 17 -10.67 -27.01 -4.10
N SER A 18 -10.57 -27.21 -5.42
CA SER A 18 -9.30 -27.63 -6.06
C SER A 18 -8.20 -26.57 -5.95
N LEU A 19 -8.57 -25.30 -5.79
CA LEU A 19 -7.62 -24.21 -5.50
C LEU A 19 -7.20 -24.12 -4.03
N GLY A 20 -7.75 -24.97 -3.16
CA GLY A 20 -7.46 -25.03 -1.73
C GLY A 20 -8.34 -24.10 -0.88
N PHE A 21 -9.45 -23.60 -1.41
CA PHE A 21 -10.38 -22.75 -0.67
C PHE A 21 -11.64 -23.50 -0.26
N GLN A 22 -12.18 -23.18 0.90
CA GLN A 22 -13.51 -23.64 1.33
C GLN A 22 -14.45 -22.44 1.35
N ALA A 23 -15.56 -22.55 0.61
CA ALA A 23 -16.58 -21.51 0.53
C ALA A 23 -17.93 -22.08 0.97
N SER A 24 -18.62 -21.37 1.85
CA SER A 24 -19.98 -21.75 2.25
C SER A 24 -20.96 -21.55 1.09
N SER A 25 -22.08 -22.27 1.10
CA SER A 25 -23.17 -22.08 0.14
C SER A 25 -23.72 -20.64 0.17
N GLU A 26 -23.74 -20.02 1.35
CA GLU A 26 -24.13 -18.62 1.53
C GLU A 26 -23.17 -17.67 0.81
N THR A 27 -21.85 -17.85 1.00
CA THR A 27 -20.80 -17.05 0.34
C THR A 27 -20.85 -17.20 -1.18
N LEU A 28 -20.98 -18.43 -1.70
CA LEU A 28 -21.09 -18.67 -3.14
C LEU A 28 -22.41 -18.10 -3.70
N GLY A 29 -23.49 -18.14 -2.94
CA GLY A 29 -24.75 -17.50 -3.29
C GLY A 29 -24.64 -15.97 -3.37
N ALA A 30 -23.92 -15.35 -2.43
CA ALA A 30 -23.64 -13.91 -2.44
C ALA A 30 -22.80 -13.50 -3.66
N ILE A 31 -21.75 -14.26 -3.98
CA ILE A 31 -20.92 -14.04 -5.16
C ILE A 31 -21.74 -14.19 -6.45
N SER A 32 -22.55 -15.24 -6.55
CA SER A 32 -23.35 -15.49 -7.74
C SER A 32 -24.39 -14.40 -8.01
N ARG A 33 -24.87 -13.68 -6.99
CA ARG A 33 -25.82 -12.57 -7.15
C ARG A 33 -25.16 -11.25 -7.50
N ASN A 34 -23.93 -11.02 -7.03
CA ASN A 34 -23.33 -9.68 -7.03
C ASN A 34 -22.08 -9.51 -7.90
N CYS A 35 -21.35 -10.58 -8.20
CA CYS A 35 -20.09 -10.50 -8.94
C CYS A 35 -19.74 -11.80 -9.66
N ARG A 36 -20.76 -12.48 -10.21
CA ARG A 36 -20.62 -13.80 -10.85
C ARG A 36 -19.59 -13.79 -11.97
N GLU A 37 -19.71 -12.86 -12.92
CA GLU A 37 -18.87 -12.85 -14.13
C GLU A 37 -17.39 -12.68 -13.78
N ASP A 38 -17.05 -11.67 -12.97
CA ASP A 38 -15.67 -11.44 -12.53
C ASP A 38 -15.09 -12.65 -11.79
N PHE A 39 -15.91 -13.27 -10.94
CA PHE A 39 -15.49 -14.45 -10.18
C PHE A 39 -15.23 -15.64 -11.08
N LEU A 40 -16.11 -15.91 -12.05
CA LEU A 40 -15.95 -17.00 -13.00
C LEU A 40 -14.77 -16.77 -13.95
N GLU A 41 -14.51 -15.53 -14.35
CA GLU A 41 -13.34 -15.16 -15.17
C GLU A 41 -12.04 -15.53 -14.44
N HIS A 42 -11.90 -15.09 -13.19
CA HIS A 42 -10.72 -15.42 -12.38
C HIS A 42 -10.64 -16.91 -12.05
N LEU A 43 -11.77 -17.57 -11.78
CA LEU A 43 -11.81 -19.01 -11.50
C LEU A 43 -11.38 -19.82 -12.74
N SER A 44 -11.85 -19.41 -13.93
CA SER A 44 -11.46 -20.01 -15.21
C SER A 44 -9.96 -19.88 -15.45
N ARG A 45 -9.37 -18.70 -15.22
CA ARG A 45 -7.92 -18.50 -15.34
C ARG A 45 -7.12 -19.42 -14.43
N CYS A 46 -7.58 -19.62 -13.19
CA CYS A 46 -6.93 -20.52 -12.25
C CYS A 46 -6.97 -21.99 -12.68
N ILE A 47 -8.12 -22.48 -13.18
CA ILE A 47 -8.27 -23.90 -13.55
C ILE A 47 -7.71 -24.24 -14.94
N THR A 48 -7.47 -23.24 -15.78
CA THR A 48 -6.85 -23.40 -17.11
C THR A 48 -5.34 -23.10 -17.12
N ASP A 49 -4.73 -22.95 -15.94
CA ASP A 49 -3.30 -22.62 -15.76
C ASP A 49 -2.87 -21.31 -16.44
N GLN A 50 -3.82 -20.37 -16.59
CA GLN A 50 -3.56 -19.02 -17.12
C GLN A 50 -3.25 -18.01 -16.01
N ASP A 51 -3.23 -18.44 -14.75
CA ASP A 51 -2.95 -17.61 -13.58
C ASP A 51 -1.48 -17.70 -13.11
N GLN A 52 -0.53 -17.51 -14.03
CA GLN A 52 0.90 -17.71 -13.73
C GLN A 52 1.46 -16.71 -12.70
N ASP A 53 0.83 -15.55 -12.55
CA ASP A 53 1.20 -14.53 -11.57
C ASP A 53 0.40 -14.64 -10.25
N GLY A 54 -0.48 -15.65 -10.13
CA GLY A 54 -1.29 -15.91 -8.94
C GLY A 54 -2.33 -14.83 -8.62
N ARG A 55 -2.58 -13.88 -9.52
CA ARG A 55 -3.49 -12.74 -9.25
C ARG A 55 -4.93 -13.19 -9.11
N SER A 56 -5.38 -14.12 -9.94
CA SER A 56 -6.74 -14.66 -9.94
C SER A 56 -6.99 -15.51 -8.72
N LYS A 57 -6.04 -16.36 -8.32
CA LYS A 57 -6.12 -17.13 -7.08
C LYS A 57 -6.19 -16.21 -5.86
N LYS A 58 -5.41 -15.14 -5.84
CA LYS A 58 -5.42 -14.12 -4.78
C LYS A 58 -6.74 -13.34 -4.74
N PHE A 59 -7.29 -12.99 -5.90
CA PHE A 59 -8.60 -12.34 -6.01
C PHE A 59 -9.70 -13.22 -5.40
N ILE A 60 -9.79 -14.49 -5.84
CA ILE A 60 -10.77 -15.47 -5.34
C ILE A 60 -10.66 -15.62 -3.82
N GLY A 61 -9.46 -15.88 -3.31
CA GLY A 61 -9.25 -16.08 -1.87
C GLY A 61 -9.61 -14.86 -1.02
N ASN A 62 -9.33 -13.66 -1.53
CA ASN A 62 -9.70 -12.41 -0.84
C ASN A 62 -11.20 -12.16 -0.85
N LEU A 63 -11.86 -12.33 -1.99
CA LEU A 63 -13.30 -12.13 -2.12
C LEU A 63 -14.07 -13.12 -1.25
N LEU A 64 -13.67 -14.40 -1.24
CA LEU A 64 -14.23 -15.42 -0.37
C LEU A 64 -14.10 -15.06 1.11
N ARG A 65 -12.94 -14.54 1.53
CA ARG A 65 -12.70 -14.14 2.92
C ARG A 65 -13.53 -12.92 3.34
N CYS A 66 -13.68 -11.93 2.46
CA CYS A 66 -14.50 -10.75 2.72
C CYS A 66 -15.99 -11.07 2.84
N LEU A 67 -16.46 -12.06 2.09
CA LEU A 67 -17.88 -12.48 2.06
C LEU A 67 -18.14 -13.74 2.91
N ALA A 68 -17.18 -14.15 3.73
CA ALA A 68 -17.34 -15.28 4.63
C ALA A 68 -18.29 -14.91 5.79
N PRO A 69 -19.13 -15.85 6.28
CA PRO A 69 -20.12 -15.55 7.32
C PRO A 69 -19.52 -14.95 8.59
N ASN A 70 -18.31 -15.40 8.98
CA ASN A 70 -17.58 -14.84 10.13
C ASN A 70 -17.24 -13.35 9.94
N THR A 71 -16.85 -12.92 8.74
CA THR A 71 -16.56 -11.51 8.42
C THR A 71 -17.83 -10.69 8.46
N ILE A 72 -18.91 -11.17 7.83
CA ILE A 72 -20.22 -10.49 7.83
C ILE A 72 -20.77 -10.34 9.26
N ASN A 73 -20.66 -11.38 10.08
CA ASN A 73 -21.10 -11.37 11.48
C ASN A 73 -20.32 -10.39 12.36
N ARG A 74 -19.13 -9.97 11.94
CA ARG A 74 -18.32 -8.95 12.65
C ARG A 74 -18.63 -7.53 12.19
N ILE A 75 -19.14 -7.37 10.97
CA ILE A 75 -19.59 -6.07 10.45
C ILE A 75 -20.94 -5.69 11.05
N LYS A 76 -21.91 -6.60 11.09
CA LYS A 76 -23.29 -6.31 11.53
C LYS A 76 -23.41 -5.61 12.90
N PRO A 77 -22.62 -5.95 13.93
CA PRO A 77 -22.68 -5.25 15.22
C PRO A 77 -22.15 -3.80 15.17
N ILE A 78 -21.30 -3.49 14.19
CA ILE A 78 -20.68 -2.17 14.02
C ILE A 78 -21.53 -1.32 13.07
N PHE A 79 -22.05 -1.93 12.01
CA PHE A 79 -22.91 -1.32 10.99
C PHE A 79 -24.09 -2.26 10.70
N PRO A 80 -25.21 -2.12 11.44
CA PRO A 80 -26.38 -2.99 11.29
C PRO A 80 -26.99 -2.97 9.87
N ASP A 81 -26.90 -1.83 9.19
CA ASP A 81 -27.46 -1.60 7.86
C ASP A 81 -26.53 -2.05 6.73
N ALA A 82 -25.35 -2.60 7.03
CA ALA A 82 -24.41 -3.06 6.03
C ALA A 82 -24.97 -4.24 5.23
N THR A 83 -25.18 -4.02 3.93
CA THR A 83 -25.64 -5.07 2.99
C THR A 83 -24.47 -5.68 2.22
N ILE A 84 -24.67 -6.89 1.68
CA ILE A 84 -23.67 -7.55 0.82
C ILE A 84 -23.34 -6.67 -0.40
N ASP A 85 -24.31 -5.94 -0.93
CA ASP A 85 -24.17 -5.13 -2.14
C ASP A 85 -23.25 -3.92 -1.90
N MET A 86 -23.19 -3.41 -0.66
CA MET A 86 -22.22 -2.41 -0.24
C MET A 86 -20.82 -3.00 -0.03
N ILE A 87 -20.74 -4.26 0.41
CA ILE A 87 -19.49 -4.95 0.75
C ILE A 87 -18.73 -5.40 -0.51
N VAL A 88 -19.43 -5.90 -1.53
CA VAL A 88 -18.82 -6.50 -2.73
C VAL A 88 -17.89 -5.54 -3.48
N PRO A 89 -18.27 -4.27 -3.77
CA PRO A 89 -17.38 -3.31 -4.45
C PRO A 89 -16.08 -3.08 -3.66
N VAL A 90 -16.17 -2.96 -2.34
CA VAL A 90 -15.02 -2.73 -1.46
C VAL A 90 -14.14 -3.97 -1.36
N ALA A 91 -14.75 -5.16 -1.27
CA ALA A 91 -14.05 -6.44 -1.28
C ALA A 91 -13.28 -6.68 -2.58
N LYS A 92 -13.78 -6.19 -3.72
CA LYS A 92 -13.06 -6.21 -5.01
C LYS A 92 -11.91 -5.21 -5.04
N ALA A 93 -12.16 -3.97 -4.62
CA ALA A 93 -11.19 -2.88 -4.75
C ALA A 93 -10.04 -2.98 -3.75
N VAL A 94 -10.34 -3.23 -2.47
CA VAL A 94 -9.39 -3.11 -1.36
C VAL A 94 -9.56 -4.20 -0.28
N PRO A 95 -9.60 -5.50 -0.64
CA PRO A 95 -9.98 -6.58 0.28
C PRO A 95 -9.13 -6.65 1.55
N THR A 96 -7.82 -6.48 1.44
CA THR A 96 -6.90 -6.56 2.59
C THR A 96 -7.08 -5.39 3.55
N ARG A 97 -7.27 -4.17 3.03
CA ARG A 97 -7.55 -2.98 3.85
C ARG A 97 -8.91 -3.10 4.52
N PHE A 98 -9.90 -3.60 3.79
CA PHE A 98 -11.23 -3.84 4.30
C PHE A 98 -11.24 -4.85 5.45
N LEU A 99 -10.63 -6.02 5.27
CA LEU A 99 -10.49 -7.03 6.33
C LEU A 99 -9.73 -6.48 7.55
N SER A 100 -8.59 -5.80 7.33
CA SER A 100 -7.82 -5.19 8.42
C SER A 100 -8.61 -4.12 9.17
N ALA A 101 -9.47 -3.35 8.49
CA ALA A 101 -10.33 -2.38 9.13
C ALA A 101 -11.43 -3.05 9.96
N ILE A 102 -12.03 -4.14 9.47
CA ILE A 102 -12.99 -4.93 10.26
C ILE A 102 -12.32 -5.49 11.50
N ASP A 103 -11.10 -6.00 11.38
CA ASP A 103 -10.32 -6.51 12.52
C ASP A 103 -10.07 -5.43 13.57
N ALA A 104 -9.60 -4.27 13.15
CA ALA A 104 -9.32 -3.15 14.03
C ALA A 104 -10.58 -2.52 14.65
N ALA A 105 -11.68 -2.44 13.89
CA ALA A 105 -12.95 -1.86 14.36
C ALA A 105 -13.70 -2.80 15.33
N HIS A 106 -13.46 -4.11 15.24
CA HIS A 106 -14.09 -5.09 16.13
C HIS A 106 -13.43 -5.17 17.51
N ASP A 107 -12.16 -4.74 17.66
CA ASP A 107 -11.44 -4.71 18.93
C ASP A 107 -11.32 -3.27 19.48
N PRO A 108 -12.06 -2.90 20.55
CA PRO A 108 -12.00 -1.57 21.16
C PRO A 108 -10.62 -1.18 21.70
N LYS A 109 -9.74 -2.15 21.99
CA LYS A 109 -8.38 -1.90 22.48
C LYS A 109 -7.37 -1.73 21.35
N HIS A 110 -7.78 -1.94 20.10
CA HIS A 110 -6.89 -1.85 18.97
C HIS A 110 -6.47 -0.39 18.75
N ALA A 111 -5.17 -0.14 18.54
CA ALA A 111 -4.63 1.22 18.41
C ALA A 111 -5.25 2.04 17.25
N ARG A 112 -5.83 1.36 16.26
CA ARG A 112 -6.52 1.94 15.09
C ARG A 112 -8.05 1.83 15.16
N HIS A 113 -8.63 1.58 16.33
CA HIS A 113 -10.07 1.32 16.48
C HIS A 113 -10.95 2.44 15.90
N GLU A 114 -10.69 3.68 16.30
CA GLU A 114 -11.45 4.85 15.83
C GLU A 114 -11.23 5.12 14.34
N ASP A 115 -9.98 5.07 13.86
CA ASP A 115 -9.67 5.26 12.43
C ASP A 115 -10.32 4.19 11.55
N ALA A 116 -10.36 2.94 12.03
CA ALA A 116 -10.99 1.83 11.33
C ALA A 116 -12.51 1.98 11.28
N LYS A 117 -13.14 2.43 12.37
CA LYS A 117 -14.56 2.78 12.40
C LYS A 117 -14.89 3.93 11.45
N ALA A 118 -14.09 4.99 11.44
CA ALA A 118 -14.29 6.12 10.53
C ALA A 118 -14.17 5.70 9.04
N TYR A 119 -13.18 4.87 8.72
CA TYR A 119 -13.03 4.32 7.37
C TYR A 119 -14.23 3.44 6.97
N LEU A 120 -14.69 2.54 7.84
CA LEU A 120 -15.87 1.72 7.55
C LEU A 120 -17.16 2.56 7.50
N ALA A 121 -17.28 3.59 8.32
CA ALA A 121 -18.41 4.52 8.26
C ALA A 121 -18.45 5.27 6.93
N SER A 122 -17.30 5.68 6.37
CA SER A 122 -17.27 6.28 5.02
C SER A 122 -17.72 5.34 3.89
N ILE A 123 -17.67 4.02 4.13
CA ILE A 123 -18.12 2.99 3.19
C ILE A 123 -19.63 2.73 3.35
N PHE A 124 -20.13 2.73 4.58
CA PHE A 124 -21.51 2.38 4.91
C PHE A 124 -22.42 3.58 5.18
N ALA A 125 -21.93 4.81 5.06
CA ALA A 125 -22.73 6.01 5.28
C ALA A 125 -23.93 6.03 4.31
N PRO A 126 -25.14 6.34 4.80
CA PRO A 126 -26.29 6.52 3.93
C PRO A 126 -26.07 7.73 3.00
N PRO A 127 -26.68 7.76 1.81
CA PRO A 127 -26.49 8.84 0.82
C PRO A 127 -26.91 10.26 1.25
N ASP A 128 -27.42 10.48 2.47
CA ASP A 128 -28.00 11.76 2.89
C ASP A 128 -27.32 12.32 4.14
N THR A 129 -26.15 12.93 4.00
CA THR A 129 -25.61 13.94 4.96
C THR A 129 -24.42 14.69 4.36
N HIS A 130 -24.61 15.31 3.19
CA HIS A 130 -23.81 16.47 2.80
C HIS A 130 -24.66 17.71 3.08
N SER A 131 -24.60 18.21 4.32
CA SER A 131 -24.95 19.61 4.59
C SER A 131 -23.76 20.45 4.15
N GLU A 132 -23.98 21.21 3.09
CA GLU A 132 -23.11 22.29 2.65
C GLU A 132 -23.00 23.34 3.76
N GLU A 133 -21.83 23.48 4.38
CA GLU A 133 -21.45 24.71 5.07
C GLU A 133 -20.57 25.53 4.12
N GLU A 134 -21.21 26.43 3.37
CA GLU A 134 -20.57 27.58 2.72
C GLU A 134 -20.04 28.58 3.77
N PRO A 135 -18.85 29.18 3.56
CA PRO A 135 -18.52 30.46 4.15
C PRO A 135 -18.98 31.63 3.25
N PRO A 136 -19.31 32.81 3.82
CA PRO A 136 -20.11 33.83 3.15
C PRO A 136 -19.31 34.65 2.12
N GLN A 137 -19.98 34.95 1.01
CA GLN A 137 -19.57 35.93 0.02
C GLN A 137 -19.61 37.37 0.58
N SER A 138 -18.58 38.16 0.27
CA SER A 138 -18.69 39.62 0.14
C SER A 138 -18.22 40.03 -1.26
N SER A 139 -19.21 40.36 -2.10
CA SER A 139 -19.30 41.36 -3.17
C SER A 139 -18.21 42.47 -3.11
N LEU A 140 -17.63 43.06 -4.16
CA LEU A 140 -17.91 43.41 -5.58
C LEU A 140 -16.50 43.57 -6.25
N GLN A 141 -16.21 43.63 -7.55
CA GLN A 141 -16.91 44.10 -8.74
C GLN A 141 -16.08 43.69 -9.98
N GLN A 142 -16.77 43.43 -11.10
CA GLN A 142 -16.21 43.12 -12.41
C GLN A 142 -15.27 44.19 -12.97
N GLN A 143 -14.23 43.80 -13.70
CA GLN A 143 -13.88 44.44 -14.98
C GLN A 143 -13.07 43.53 -15.92
N HIS A 144 -13.28 43.84 -17.19
CA HIS A 144 -13.06 43.10 -18.45
C HIS A 144 -11.59 42.87 -18.85
N ASP A 145 -11.41 41.83 -19.67
CA ASP A 145 -10.46 41.64 -20.79
C ASP A 145 -9.00 42.16 -20.68
N GLN A 146 -8.06 41.22 -20.78
CA GLN A 146 -7.16 41.15 -21.93
C GLN A 146 -6.44 39.79 -22.00
N GLN A 147 -6.64 39.09 -23.11
CA GLN A 147 -5.82 37.98 -23.59
C GLN A 147 -4.37 38.45 -23.81
N GLU A 148 -3.43 37.78 -23.15
CA GLU A 148 -2.05 37.68 -23.64
C GLU A 148 -1.67 36.19 -23.67
N GLU A 149 -1.67 35.64 -24.89
CA GLU A 149 -1.10 34.33 -25.19
C GLU A 149 0.40 34.30 -24.84
N ARG A 150 0.81 33.31 -24.04
CA ARG A 150 2.20 32.84 -24.00
C ARG A 150 2.25 31.32 -24.16
N PRO A 151 3.31 30.78 -24.78
CA PRO A 151 3.28 29.46 -25.38
C PRO A 151 3.18 28.37 -24.32
N VAL A 152 2.23 27.47 -24.50
CA VAL A 152 2.11 26.26 -23.68
C VAL A 152 3.28 25.35 -24.05
N ASP A 153 4.21 25.18 -23.12
CA ASP A 153 5.35 24.29 -23.25
C ASP A 153 4.84 22.84 -23.40
N GLN A 154 4.74 22.36 -24.64
CA GLN A 154 4.18 21.05 -25.02
C GLN A 154 4.91 19.87 -24.36
N ALA A 155 6.10 20.08 -23.81
CA ALA A 155 6.86 19.09 -23.05
C ALA A 155 6.23 18.73 -21.68
N ALA A 156 5.36 19.58 -21.12
CA ALA A 156 4.70 19.33 -19.84
C ALA A 156 3.42 18.45 -19.97
N LEU A 157 2.79 18.44 -21.15
CA LEU A 157 1.57 17.66 -21.43
C LEU A 157 1.86 16.20 -21.83
N SER A 158 3.05 15.91 -22.37
CA SER A 158 3.44 14.54 -22.76
C SER A 158 3.80 13.62 -21.57
N ARG A 159 3.89 14.14 -20.34
CA ARG A 159 4.21 13.32 -19.14
C ARG A 159 2.98 12.68 -18.46
N ARG A 160 1.76 12.94 -18.97
CA ARG A 160 0.50 12.41 -18.40
C ARG A 160 -0.13 11.26 -19.18
N LEU A 161 0.59 10.70 -20.17
CA LEU A 161 0.12 9.52 -20.91
C LEU A 161 1.09 8.35 -20.68
N ALA A 162 0.98 7.73 -19.51
CA ALA A 162 1.39 6.35 -19.30
C ALA A 162 0.12 5.48 -19.20
N PRO A 163 0.11 4.27 -19.79
CA PRO A 163 -1.11 3.51 -20.02
C PRO A 163 -1.79 3.08 -18.72
N SER A 164 -3.12 3.07 -18.75
CA SER A 164 -4.01 2.63 -17.68
C SER A 164 -3.78 1.16 -17.31
N GLY A 165 -2.90 0.94 -16.35
CA GLY A 165 -2.89 -0.24 -15.49
C GLY A 165 -2.79 0.28 -14.07
N SER A 166 -3.80 0.05 -13.24
CA SER A 166 -3.85 0.52 -11.85
C SER A 166 -2.76 -0.17 -11.01
N LYS A 167 -1.53 0.33 -11.09
CA LYS A 167 -0.45 -0.07 -10.17
C LYS A 167 -0.89 0.32 -8.77
N LYS A 168 -1.13 -0.71 -7.95
CA LYS A 168 -1.50 -0.58 -6.54
C LYS A 168 -0.28 -0.03 -5.79
N TYR A 169 -0.27 1.27 -5.50
CA TYR A 169 0.77 1.87 -4.66
C TYR A 169 0.74 1.21 -3.28
N HIS A 170 1.80 0.47 -2.95
CA HIS A 170 1.97 -0.09 -1.62
C HIS A 170 2.82 0.88 -0.80
N SER A 171 2.22 1.45 0.25
CA SER A 171 2.93 2.36 1.14
C SER A 171 2.79 1.97 2.60
N VAL A 172 3.84 2.26 3.39
CA VAL A 172 3.90 2.02 4.83
C VAL A 172 4.32 3.32 5.51
N HIS A 173 3.51 3.78 6.47
CA HIS A 173 3.79 5.00 7.22
C HIS A 173 4.32 4.64 8.60
N VAL A 174 5.33 5.38 9.05
CA VAL A 174 5.88 5.32 10.41
C VAL A 174 5.82 6.73 11.00
N TYR A 175 5.13 6.85 12.13
CA TYR A 175 4.91 8.13 12.79
C TYR A 175 5.81 8.25 14.02
N GLY A 176 6.64 9.28 14.04
CA GLY A 176 7.47 9.67 15.17
C GLY A 176 6.93 10.91 15.88
N SER A 177 7.59 11.31 16.97
CA SER A 177 7.18 12.49 17.73
C SER A 177 7.35 13.80 16.96
N ASN A 178 8.41 13.93 16.15
CA ASN A 178 8.77 15.19 15.49
C ASN A 178 8.64 15.14 13.96
N ALA A 179 8.54 13.93 13.41
CA ALA A 179 8.49 13.68 11.98
C ALA A 179 7.77 12.36 11.70
N ALA A 180 7.40 12.15 10.44
CA ALA A 180 6.88 10.88 9.94
C ALA A 180 7.62 10.50 8.65
N LEU A 181 7.80 9.20 8.44
CA LEU A 181 8.30 8.65 7.18
C LEU A 181 7.21 7.83 6.51
N CYS A 182 7.04 7.99 5.20
CA CYS A 182 6.25 7.10 4.35
C CYS A 182 7.20 6.41 3.38
N PHE A 183 7.15 5.07 3.34
CA PHE A 183 7.88 4.25 2.39
C PHE A 183 6.89 3.84 1.29
N ASN A 184 7.12 4.25 0.05
CA ASN A 184 6.27 3.94 -1.08
C ASN A 184 7.01 3.04 -2.06
N ALA A 185 6.49 1.84 -2.29
CA ALA A 185 6.86 1.03 -3.45
C ALA A 185 6.37 1.72 -4.72
N THR A 186 7.31 2.11 -5.58
CA THR A 186 7.00 2.74 -6.87
C THR A 186 8.12 2.43 -7.86
N ASP A 187 7.95 2.87 -9.10
CA ASP A 187 8.99 2.85 -10.12
C ASP A 187 9.47 4.27 -10.40
N TRP A 188 10.75 4.42 -10.72
CA TRP A 188 11.33 5.65 -11.24
C TRP A 188 12.11 5.32 -12.52
N ASN A 189 11.80 5.99 -13.63
CA ASN A 189 12.40 5.72 -14.95
C ASN A 189 12.34 4.23 -15.37
N GLY A 190 11.26 3.53 -15.02
CA GLY A 190 11.07 2.12 -15.37
C GLY A 190 11.80 1.11 -14.49
N ALA A 191 12.51 1.57 -13.45
CA ALA A 191 13.15 0.72 -12.46
C ALA A 191 12.35 0.71 -11.15
N PRO A 192 12.04 -0.46 -10.57
CA PRO A 192 11.41 -0.54 -9.25
C PRO A 192 12.36 -0.04 -8.16
N GLY A 193 11.79 0.59 -7.14
CA GLY A 193 12.54 1.07 -5.97
C GLY A 193 11.60 1.56 -4.87
N VAL A 194 12.13 2.34 -3.93
CA VAL A 194 11.33 2.85 -2.81
C VAL A 194 11.49 4.36 -2.70
N MET A 195 10.38 5.09 -2.76
CA MET A 195 10.36 6.51 -2.41
C MET A 195 10.12 6.66 -0.91
N VAL A 196 11.06 7.29 -0.21
CA VAL A 196 10.93 7.65 1.20
C VAL A 196 10.51 9.12 1.28
N ASP A 197 9.27 9.36 1.68
CA ASP A 197 8.75 10.69 1.95
C ASP A 197 8.87 10.99 3.44
N ALA A 198 9.47 12.13 3.78
CA ALA A 198 9.65 12.53 5.16
C ALA A 198 8.94 13.86 5.44
N ALA A 199 7.98 13.84 6.36
CA ALA A 199 7.21 15.02 6.76
C ALA A 199 7.57 15.46 8.19
N MET A 200 7.59 16.77 8.44
CA MET A 200 7.72 17.32 9.79
C MET A 200 6.36 17.34 10.48
N GLN A 201 6.34 17.19 11.81
CA GLN A 201 5.12 17.38 12.58
C GLN A 201 4.69 18.85 12.58
N THR A 202 3.40 19.11 12.39
CA THR A 202 2.78 20.45 12.49
C THR A 202 1.80 20.57 13.66
N GLY A 203 1.40 19.45 14.26
CA GLY A 203 0.56 19.38 15.45
C GLY A 203 0.49 17.95 15.98
N PRO A 204 -0.21 17.70 17.10
CA PRO A 204 -0.32 16.37 17.67
C PRO A 204 -0.82 15.35 16.64
N LYS A 205 0.05 14.40 16.25
CA LYS A 205 -0.20 13.38 15.21
C LYS A 205 -0.54 13.93 13.81
N THR A 206 -0.22 15.19 13.52
CA THR A 206 -0.41 15.82 12.21
C THR A 206 0.94 16.17 11.59
N TYR A 207 1.10 15.90 10.30
CA TYR A 207 2.38 16.03 9.59
C TYR A 207 2.22 16.77 8.27
N ASP A 208 3.20 17.60 7.93
CA ASP A 208 3.24 18.39 6.71
C ASP A 208 3.74 17.57 5.51
N TRP A 209 2.84 16.76 4.95
CA TRP A 209 3.13 15.98 3.74
C TRP A 209 3.26 16.86 2.49
N LYS A 210 2.66 18.06 2.49
CA LYS A 210 2.75 19.00 1.37
C LYS A 210 4.19 19.47 1.14
N ASN A 211 4.95 19.64 2.22
CA ASN A 211 6.37 20.01 2.19
C ASN A 211 7.29 18.84 2.55
N ALA A 212 6.90 17.60 2.22
CA ALA A 212 7.70 16.43 2.49
C ALA A 212 9.04 16.45 1.72
N VAL A 213 10.08 15.89 2.34
CA VAL A 213 11.35 15.61 1.69
C VAL A 213 11.27 14.22 1.07
N HIS A 214 11.44 14.16 -0.24
CA HIS A 214 11.45 12.92 -1.01
C HIS A 214 12.88 12.44 -1.26
N VAL A 215 13.17 11.18 -0.92
CA VAL A 215 14.41 10.46 -1.22
C VAL A 215 14.06 9.17 -1.95
N TRP A 216 14.51 9.05 -3.20
CA TRP A 216 14.37 7.82 -3.97
C TRP A 216 15.52 6.87 -3.64
N LEU A 217 15.17 5.62 -3.28
CA LEU A 217 16.10 4.53 -3.08
C LEU A 217 16.06 3.59 -4.29
N ASP A 218 17.21 3.40 -4.91
CA ASP A 218 17.37 2.44 -6.01
C ASP A 218 17.39 0.99 -5.50
N ILE A 219 17.48 0.02 -6.42
CA ILE A 219 17.40 -1.40 -6.06
C ILE A 219 18.59 -1.88 -5.21
N ASN A 220 19.78 -1.29 -5.37
CA ASN A 220 20.95 -1.62 -4.57
C ASN A 220 20.75 -1.11 -3.13
N GLU A 221 20.25 0.12 -3.00
CA GLU A 221 19.93 0.73 -1.71
C GLU A 221 18.79 -0.01 -1.01
N VAL A 222 17.78 -0.50 -1.76
CA VAL A 222 16.73 -1.39 -1.25
C VAL A 222 17.33 -2.67 -0.67
N GLY A 223 18.28 -3.32 -1.38
CA GLY A 223 19.01 -4.49 -0.88
C GLY A 223 19.81 -4.18 0.40
N ALA A 224 20.50 -3.04 0.44
CA ALA A 224 21.28 -2.61 1.59
C ALA A 224 20.40 -2.35 2.83
N VAL A 225 19.23 -1.74 2.66
CA VAL A 225 18.24 -1.55 3.74
C VAL A 225 17.67 -2.88 4.21
N LEU A 226 17.39 -3.82 3.30
CA LEU A 226 16.97 -5.17 3.68
C LEU A 226 18.01 -5.88 4.54
N ALA A 227 19.30 -5.71 4.26
CA ALA A 227 20.37 -6.28 5.07
C ALA A 227 20.33 -5.74 6.52
N VAL A 228 19.93 -4.47 6.72
CA VAL A 228 19.70 -3.92 8.07
C VAL A 228 18.50 -4.57 8.74
N PHE A 229 17.35 -4.66 8.07
CA PHE A 229 16.16 -5.34 8.62
C PHE A 229 16.41 -6.81 8.96
N ARG A 230 17.23 -7.50 8.16
CA ARG A 230 17.66 -8.88 8.39
C ARG A 230 18.78 -9.03 9.42
N ARG A 231 19.28 -7.90 9.97
CA ARG A 231 20.38 -7.84 10.94
C ARG A 231 21.70 -8.45 10.42
N TRP A 232 21.91 -8.43 9.12
CA TRP A 232 23.20 -8.79 8.51
C TRP A 232 24.19 -7.62 8.55
N ARG A 233 23.66 -6.40 8.75
CA ARG A 233 24.43 -5.18 8.98
C ARG A 233 23.76 -4.33 10.03
N LYS A 234 24.53 -3.60 10.85
CA LYS A 234 24.01 -2.71 11.90
C LYS A 234 23.22 -1.53 11.34
N GLY A 235 23.68 -0.93 10.25
CA GLY A 235 23.02 0.23 9.62
C GLY A 235 23.63 0.59 8.27
N VAL A 236 22.95 1.48 7.56
CA VAL A 236 23.37 2.05 6.27
C VAL A 236 23.03 3.54 6.22
N GLU A 237 23.82 4.31 5.49
CA GLU A 237 23.57 5.73 5.19
C GLU A 237 23.88 5.98 3.71
N PHE A 238 22.93 6.60 3.02
CA PHE A 238 23.03 7.07 1.65
C PHE A 238 22.93 8.60 1.65
N SER A 239 23.71 9.24 0.79
CA SER A 239 23.80 10.69 0.70
C SER A 239 23.83 11.13 -0.75
N ALA A 240 23.79 12.44 -0.99
CA ALA A 240 23.78 13.02 -2.34
C ALA A 240 22.53 12.67 -3.17
N HIS A 241 21.37 12.53 -2.54
CA HIS A 241 20.08 12.42 -3.25
C HIS A 241 19.48 13.80 -3.56
N GLY A 242 18.54 13.80 -4.53
CA GLY A 242 17.80 14.98 -4.96
C GLY A 242 18.58 15.84 -5.97
N ALA A 243 17.88 16.73 -6.67
CA ALA A 243 18.47 17.56 -7.72
C ALA A 243 19.64 18.45 -7.26
N GLN A 244 19.77 18.69 -5.96
CA GLN A 244 20.80 19.52 -5.34
C GLN A 244 21.85 18.70 -4.56
N ASN A 245 21.78 17.36 -4.62
CA ASN A 245 22.64 16.42 -3.89
C ASN A 245 22.75 16.72 -2.39
N ASP A 246 21.67 17.22 -1.80
CA ASP A 246 21.64 17.72 -0.43
C ASP A 246 20.79 16.86 0.52
N LYS A 247 20.22 15.77 0.00
CA LYS A 247 19.39 14.84 0.74
C LYS A 247 20.11 13.52 1.03
N GLY A 248 19.69 12.84 2.08
CA GLY A 248 20.18 11.52 2.43
C GLY A 248 19.17 10.72 3.22
N PHE A 249 19.38 9.42 3.28
CA PHE A 249 18.59 8.47 4.06
C PHE A 249 19.54 7.60 4.87
N ALA A 250 19.19 7.31 6.12
CA ALA A 250 19.90 6.32 6.89
C ALA A 250 18.93 5.49 7.73
N ILE A 251 19.31 4.24 7.99
CA ILE A 251 18.60 3.35 8.88
C ILE A 251 19.60 2.49 9.65
N GLU A 252 19.34 2.31 10.95
CA GLU A 252 20.14 1.45 11.81
C GLU A 252 19.28 0.66 12.78
N PHE A 253 19.78 -0.51 13.19
CA PHE A 253 19.20 -1.30 14.27
C PHE A 253 19.83 -0.89 15.61
N GLN A 254 19.01 -0.39 16.53
CA GLN A 254 19.42 0.04 17.88
C GLN A 254 19.07 -1.01 18.95
N GLY A 255 19.22 -2.29 18.63
CA GLY A 255 19.02 -3.42 19.55
C GLY A 255 17.57 -3.86 19.76
N GLN A 256 16.63 -2.92 19.94
CA GLN A 256 15.20 -3.24 20.15
C GLN A 256 14.28 -2.76 19.04
N HIS A 257 14.75 -1.79 18.25
CA HIS A 257 13.98 -1.11 17.22
C HIS A 257 14.93 -0.61 16.14
N PHE A 258 14.37 -0.14 15.02
CA PHE A 258 15.16 0.55 14.01
C PHE A 258 14.99 2.06 14.18
N PHE A 259 16.05 2.79 13.90
CA PHE A 259 16.02 4.23 13.81
C PHE A 259 16.29 4.61 12.37
N ALA A 260 15.37 5.34 11.74
CA ALA A 260 15.52 5.81 10.37
C ALA A 260 15.48 7.35 10.35
N LYS A 261 16.34 7.96 9.54
CA LYS A 261 16.41 9.41 9.35
C LYS A 261 16.49 9.76 7.87
N VAL A 262 15.81 10.84 7.50
CA VAL A 262 16.02 11.56 6.25
C VAL A 262 16.66 12.90 6.57
N THR A 263 17.73 13.22 5.86
CA THR A 263 18.41 14.52 5.95
C THR A 263 18.13 15.34 4.69
N ALA A 264 17.98 16.64 4.84
CA ALA A 264 17.83 17.60 3.75
C ALA A 264 18.47 18.93 4.16
N LYS A 265 19.74 19.12 3.78
CA LYS A 265 20.57 20.21 4.31
C LYS A 265 20.03 21.60 3.92
N LYS A 266 19.38 21.73 2.76
CA LYS A 266 18.83 23.01 2.28
C LYS A 266 17.32 23.15 2.49
N ALA A 267 16.67 22.24 3.23
CA ALA A 267 15.25 22.37 3.53
C ALA A 267 15.00 23.58 4.45
N ALA A 268 13.99 24.40 4.12
CA ALA A 268 13.65 25.62 4.85
C ALA A 268 13.26 25.35 6.32
N ALA A 269 12.74 24.16 6.63
CA ALA A 269 12.40 23.73 7.98
C ALA A 269 12.88 22.29 8.23
N GLY A 270 13.54 22.09 9.39
CA GLY A 270 14.00 20.80 9.90
C GLY A 270 14.99 20.09 8.97
N ALA A 271 16.29 20.25 9.19
CA ALA A 271 17.30 19.58 8.36
C ALA A 271 17.28 18.04 8.50
N VAL A 272 16.68 17.52 9.57
CA VAL A 272 16.60 16.09 9.88
C VAL A 272 15.18 15.71 10.26
N ARG A 273 14.67 14.64 9.66
CA ARG A 273 13.38 14.01 9.96
C ARG A 273 13.64 12.57 10.34
N ALA A 274 13.42 12.21 11.60
CA ALA A 274 13.75 10.89 12.09
C ALA A 274 12.59 10.22 12.82
N VAL A 275 12.51 8.90 12.69
CA VAL A 275 11.48 8.07 13.30
C VAL A 275 12.08 6.84 13.95
N LYS A 276 11.46 6.45 15.05
CA LYS A 276 11.64 5.15 15.68
C LYS A 276 10.69 4.16 15.01
N ILE A 277 11.22 3.14 14.34
CA ILE A 277 10.43 2.07 13.72
C ILE A 277 10.35 0.91 14.71
N LEU A 278 9.17 0.74 15.30
CA LEU A 278 8.90 -0.36 16.24
C LEU A 278 8.79 -1.70 15.49
N PRO A 279 8.93 -2.86 16.18
CA PRO A 279 8.87 -4.17 15.53
C PRO A 279 7.61 -4.40 14.67
N SER A 280 6.45 -3.88 15.07
CA SER A 280 5.20 -3.96 14.31
C SER A 280 5.33 -3.31 12.93
N ASP A 281 5.88 -2.10 12.88
CA ASP A 281 6.03 -1.33 11.65
C ASP A 281 7.21 -1.84 10.83
N ALA A 282 8.29 -2.27 11.50
CA ALA A 282 9.49 -2.79 10.87
C ALA A 282 9.19 -4.03 10.01
N MET A 283 8.24 -4.88 10.44
CA MET A 283 7.78 -6.01 9.63
C MET A 283 7.17 -5.53 8.31
N SER A 284 6.24 -4.57 8.37
CA SER A 284 5.57 -4.05 7.17
C SER A 284 6.55 -3.33 6.23
N VAL A 285 7.44 -2.50 6.78
CA VAL A 285 8.49 -1.84 5.97
C VAL A 285 9.42 -2.89 5.35
N SER A 286 9.87 -3.89 6.12
CA SER A 286 10.73 -4.95 5.58
C SER A 286 10.07 -5.75 4.46
N ILE A 287 8.76 -6.02 4.55
CA ILE A 287 8.02 -6.73 3.49
C ILE A 287 7.92 -5.87 2.22
N LEU A 288 7.71 -4.55 2.37
CA LEU A 288 7.67 -3.63 1.24
C LEU A 288 8.99 -3.65 0.48
N PHE A 289 10.12 -3.53 1.17
CA PHE A 289 11.44 -3.59 0.55
C PHE A 289 11.70 -4.97 -0.09
N LEU A 290 11.30 -6.05 0.58
CA LEU A 290 11.44 -7.41 0.06
C LEU A 290 10.68 -7.61 -1.25
N THR A 291 9.49 -7.02 -1.34
CA THR A 291 8.63 -7.08 -2.52
C THR A 291 9.26 -6.31 -3.68
N GLN A 292 9.75 -5.09 -3.44
CA GLN A 292 10.45 -4.31 -4.48
C GLN A 292 11.72 -5.01 -5.00
N LEU A 293 12.44 -5.70 -4.12
CA LEU A 293 13.59 -6.51 -4.52
C LEU A 293 13.17 -7.67 -5.43
N ALA A 294 12.13 -8.41 -5.05
CA ALA A 294 11.61 -9.53 -5.82
C ALA A 294 11.06 -9.09 -7.20
N GLU A 295 10.36 -7.95 -7.25
CA GLU A 295 9.78 -7.43 -8.50
C GLU A 295 10.84 -6.96 -9.50
N SER A 296 12.00 -6.49 -9.02
CA SER A 296 13.12 -6.12 -9.90
C SER A 296 13.79 -7.30 -10.59
N TYR A 297 13.67 -8.50 -10.02
CA TYR A 297 14.34 -9.70 -10.51
C TYR A 297 13.38 -10.92 -10.54
N PRO A 298 12.30 -10.86 -11.34
CA PRO A 298 11.21 -11.86 -11.28
C PRO A 298 11.64 -13.28 -11.66
N MET A 299 12.77 -13.42 -12.37
CA MET A 299 13.32 -14.71 -12.79
C MET A 299 14.28 -15.32 -11.77
N ILE A 300 14.66 -14.57 -10.73
CA ILE A 300 15.57 -15.04 -9.70
C ILE A 300 14.73 -15.42 -8.47
N PRO A 301 14.81 -16.68 -7.99
CA PRO A 301 14.14 -17.09 -6.77
C PRO A 301 14.50 -16.18 -5.59
N LEU A 302 13.51 -15.81 -4.77
CA LEU A 302 13.70 -14.84 -3.68
C LEU A 302 14.80 -15.25 -2.69
N ASN A 303 14.96 -16.55 -2.44
CA ASN A 303 16.04 -17.09 -1.62
C ASN A 303 17.43 -16.80 -2.20
N GLU A 304 17.60 -16.91 -3.53
CA GLU A 304 18.86 -16.60 -4.21
C GLU A 304 19.15 -15.09 -4.20
N LEU A 305 18.12 -14.25 -4.38
CA LEU A 305 18.25 -12.80 -4.20
C LEU A 305 18.70 -12.44 -2.79
N LEU A 306 18.05 -13.03 -1.78
CA LEU A 306 18.42 -12.79 -0.38
C LEU A 306 19.81 -13.32 -0.04
N ALA A 307 20.22 -14.46 -0.60
CA ALA A 307 21.58 -14.98 -0.48
C ALA A 307 22.61 -14.02 -1.09
N THR A 308 22.30 -13.45 -2.26
CA THR A 308 23.13 -12.44 -2.93
C THR A 308 23.25 -11.16 -2.12
N VAL A 309 22.13 -10.64 -1.59
CA VAL A 309 22.13 -9.46 -0.70
C VAL A 309 22.97 -9.75 0.55
N ARG A 310 22.79 -10.93 1.15
CA ARG A 310 23.58 -11.34 2.33
C ARG A 310 25.06 -11.38 2.01
N ALA A 311 25.46 -12.06 0.94
CA ALA A 311 26.88 -12.20 0.56
C ALA A 311 27.56 -10.85 0.27
N THR A 312 26.81 -9.86 -0.21
CA THR A 312 27.35 -8.54 -0.58
C THR A 312 27.29 -7.50 0.54
N HIS A 313 26.41 -7.69 1.52
CA HIS A 313 26.16 -6.69 2.57
C HIS A 313 26.44 -7.15 4.00
N GLN A 314 26.52 -8.46 4.23
CA GLN A 314 26.91 -9.00 5.52
C GLN A 314 28.33 -8.56 5.82
N ILE A 315 28.49 -7.90 6.96
CA ILE A 315 29.81 -7.62 7.51
C ILE A 315 30.04 -8.70 8.55
N GLU A 316 31.01 -9.57 8.32
CA GLU A 316 31.51 -10.43 9.39
C GLU A 316 32.28 -9.54 10.34
N ASP A 317 31.88 -9.50 11.62
CA ASP A 317 32.68 -8.85 12.65
C ASP A 317 34.00 -9.62 12.75
N ALA A 318 35.04 -9.16 12.04
CA ALA A 318 36.40 -9.67 12.13
C ALA A 318 37.08 -9.34 13.48
N ALA A 319 36.30 -9.14 14.54
CA ALA A 319 36.76 -8.77 15.88
C ALA A 319 36.01 -9.52 17.00
N ALA A 320 35.50 -10.71 16.72
CA ALA A 320 34.94 -11.62 17.73
C ALA A 320 35.48 -13.06 17.59
N ALA A 321 36.77 -13.18 17.29
CA ALA A 321 37.57 -14.39 17.45
C ALA A 321 38.72 -14.10 18.43
#